data_AF-M3EG54-F1
#
_entry.id   AF-M3EG54-F1
#
_cell.length_a   1.000
_cell.length_b   1.000
_cell.length_c   1.000
_cell.angle_alpha   90.00
_cell.angle_beta   90.00
_cell.angle_gamma   90.00
#
_symmetry.space_group_name_H-M   'P 1'
#
loop_
_entity.id
_entity.type
_entity.pdbx_description
1 polymer ?
#
loop_
_entity_poly.entity_id
_entity_poly.type
_entity_poly.pdbx_seq_one_letter_code
_entity_poly.pdbx_strand_id
1 'polypeptide(L)'
;MYGGYFDKEFAEWTELFFDEVDDGLFKIVHSSLIDTELKPAPKYVRDFAKKYTENSEIALITRKVVNLAKTYISEGVIGKKHWVDCIHIAAASIAGVNVLVSWNFRHVVNRNRILGYNRVNEKNGYSVLDIRTPGEVLNYG
;
A
#
# COMPACT_ATOMS: atom_id res chain seq x y z
N MET A 1 -6.63 -2.64 3.73
CA MET A 1 -6.84 -1.28 4.24
C MET A 1 -8.32 -1.02 4.47
N TYR A 2 -9.12 -0.75 3.44
CA TYR A 2 -10.54 -0.38 3.56
C TYR A 2 -11.45 -1.35 4.33
N GLY A 3 -11.27 -2.66 4.16
CA GLY A 3 -12.03 -3.65 4.93
C GLY A 3 -11.70 -3.62 6.44
N GLY A 4 -10.48 -3.19 6.80
CA GLY A 4 -10.04 -3.08 8.19
C GLY A 4 -10.83 -2.04 8.99
N TYR A 5 -11.41 -1.04 8.33
CA TYR A 5 -12.30 -0.05 8.96
C TYR A 5 -13.54 -0.72 9.58
N PHE A 6 -14.00 -1.84 9.02
CA PHE A 6 -15.19 -2.54 9.47
C PHE A 6 -14.89 -3.86 10.19
N ASP A 7 -13.60 -4.15 10.42
CA ASP A 7 -13.14 -5.36 11.10
C ASP A 7 -12.75 -5.00 12.52
N LYS A 8 -13.34 -5.64 13.53
CA LYS A 8 -13.12 -5.31 14.95
C LYS A 8 -11.64 -5.35 15.35
N GLU A 9 -10.82 -6.19 14.70
CA GLU A 9 -9.39 -6.28 15.01
C GLU A 9 -8.60 -5.04 14.53
N PHE A 10 -9.06 -4.39 13.45
CA PHE A 10 -8.34 -3.34 12.76
C PHE A 10 -9.03 -1.98 12.78
N ALA A 11 -10.29 -1.92 13.24
CA ALA A 11 -11.18 -0.78 13.14
C ALA A 11 -10.58 0.45 13.83
N GLU A 12 -10.20 0.35 15.11
CA GLU A 12 -9.67 1.47 15.91
C GLU A 12 -8.55 2.23 15.18
N TRP A 13 -7.49 1.53 14.78
CA TRP A 13 -6.35 2.14 14.09
C TRP A 13 -6.67 2.59 12.65
N THR A 14 -7.61 1.92 11.99
CA THR A 14 -8.00 2.28 10.64
C THR A 14 -8.89 3.53 10.64
N GLU A 15 -9.80 3.64 11.61
CA GLU A 15 -10.66 4.81 11.83
C GLU A 15 -9.81 6.05 12.07
N LEU A 16 -8.90 6.00 13.06
CA LEU A 16 -7.99 7.11 13.36
C LEU A 16 -7.13 7.52 12.15
N PHE A 17 -6.67 6.56 11.35
CA PHE A 17 -5.92 6.87 10.14
C PHE A 17 -6.76 7.63 9.12
N PHE A 18 -8.01 7.23 8.91
CA PHE A 18 -8.89 7.92 7.97
C PHE A 18 -9.40 9.27 8.52
N ASP A 19 -9.48 9.45 9.84
CA ASP A 19 -9.71 10.76 10.46
C ASP A 19 -8.56 11.73 10.12
N GLU A 20 -7.30 11.31 10.27
CA GLU A 20 -6.14 12.13 9.87
C GLU A 20 -6.08 12.39 8.35
N VAL A 21 -6.56 11.45 7.53
CA VAL A 21 -6.73 11.66 6.09
C VAL A 21 -7.78 12.75 5.82
N ASP A 22 -8.92 12.70 6.53
CA ASP A 22 -9.99 13.71 6.41
C ASP A 22 -9.53 15.08 6.92
N ASP A 23 -8.65 15.13 7.93
CA ASP A 23 -7.99 16.36 8.43
C ASP A 23 -6.92 16.90 7.47
N GLY A 24 -6.63 16.19 6.37
CA GLY A 24 -5.70 16.62 5.33
C GLY A 24 -4.23 16.41 5.67
N LEU A 25 -3.93 15.61 6.71
CA LEU A 25 -2.55 15.25 7.06
C LEU A 25 -1.93 14.26 6.07
N PHE A 26 -2.77 13.50 5.38
CA PHE A 26 -2.35 12.55 4.34
C PHE A 26 -3.00 12.86 3.00
N LYS A 27 -2.20 12.78 1.94
CA LYS A 27 -2.68 12.69 0.57
C LYS A 27 -2.73 11.23 0.14
N ILE A 28 -3.93 10.72 -0.14
CA ILE A 28 -4.10 9.34 -0.60
C ILE A 28 -3.52 9.16 -2.01
N VAL A 29 -2.76 8.07 -2.18
CA VAL A 29 -2.35 7.53 -3.46
C VAL A 29 -2.78 6.07 -3.51
N HIS A 30 -3.44 5.64 -4.59
CA HIS A 30 -3.82 4.25 -4.79
C HIS A 30 -3.34 3.73 -6.15
N SER A 31 -3.15 2.42 -6.27
CA SER A 31 -2.82 1.84 -7.56
C SER A 31 -4.08 1.64 -8.41
N SER A 32 -3.93 1.68 -9.74
CA SER A 32 -5.05 1.45 -10.66
C SER A 32 -5.66 0.03 -10.60
N LEU A 33 -5.21 -0.82 -9.67
CA LEU A 33 -5.77 -2.15 -9.41
C LEU A 33 -6.86 -2.14 -8.34
N ILE A 34 -7.00 -1.05 -7.56
CA ILE A 34 -7.84 -1.06 -6.35
C ILE A 34 -9.30 -1.41 -6.66
N ASP A 35 -9.83 -0.93 -7.79
CA ASP A 35 -11.21 -1.22 -8.21
C ASP A 35 -11.42 -2.71 -8.45
N THR A 36 -10.40 -3.39 -9.01
CA THR A 36 -10.47 -4.82 -9.26
C THR A 36 -10.37 -5.62 -7.95
N GLU A 37 -9.57 -5.16 -7.00
CA GLU A 37 -9.42 -5.78 -5.69
C GLU A 37 -10.65 -5.62 -4.80
N LEU A 38 -11.35 -4.49 -4.94
CA LEU A 38 -12.54 -4.19 -4.17
C LEU A 38 -13.81 -4.81 -4.74
N LYS A 39 -13.84 -5.26 -6.01
CA LYS A 39 -15.00 -5.97 -6.60
C LYS A 39 -15.63 -7.04 -5.69
N PRO A 40 -14.88 -7.99 -5.10
CA PRO A 40 -15.44 -9.01 -4.22
C PRO A 40 -15.86 -8.47 -2.84
N ALA A 41 -15.46 -7.25 -2.46
CA ALA A 41 -15.77 -6.70 -1.16
C ALA A 41 -17.26 -6.32 -1.02
N PRO A 42 -17.81 -6.37 0.20
CA PRO A 42 -19.17 -5.90 0.47
C PRO A 42 -19.39 -4.45 0.03
N LYS A 43 -20.64 -4.11 -0.32
CA LYS A 43 -21.00 -2.78 -0.84
C LYS A 43 -20.53 -1.64 0.08
N TYR A 44 -20.70 -1.77 1.39
CA TYR A 44 -20.29 -0.74 2.35
C TYR A 44 -18.76 -0.48 2.34
N VAL A 45 -17.93 -1.52 2.15
CA VAL A 45 -16.48 -1.37 2.01
C VAL A 45 -16.12 -0.64 0.72
N ARG A 46 -16.80 -0.98 -0.38
CA ARG A 46 -16.57 -0.33 -1.68
C ARG A 46 -16.98 1.13 -1.66
N ASP A 47 -18.14 1.42 -1.07
CA ASP A 47 -18.66 2.79 -0.94
C ASP A 47 -17.74 3.64 -0.04
N PHE A 48 -17.22 3.07 1.05
CA PHE A 48 -16.22 3.72 1.89
C PHE A 48 -14.91 3.99 1.15
N ALA A 49 -14.37 2.99 0.43
CA ALA A 49 -13.14 3.18 -0.35
C ALA A 49 -13.29 4.27 -1.41
N LYS A 50 -14.46 4.32 -2.07
CA LYS A 50 -14.79 5.30 -3.11
C LYS A 50 -14.67 6.74 -2.63
N LYS A 51 -15.05 7.02 -1.38
CA LYS A 51 -14.88 8.35 -0.74
C LYS A 51 -13.44 8.87 -0.87
N TYR A 52 -12.46 7.98 -0.73
CA TYR A 52 -11.04 8.35 -0.74
C TYR A 52 -10.39 8.14 -2.11
N THR A 53 -10.86 7.19 -2.93
CA THR A 53 -10.22 6.92 -4.22
C THR A 53 -10.61 7.91 -5.31
N GLU A 54 -11.81 8.49 -5.28
CA GLU A 54 -12.31 9.36 -6.35
C GLU A 54 -11.45 10.62 -6.61
N ASN A 55 -10.86 11.20 -5.57
CA ASN A 55 -10.07 12.44 -5.66
C ASN A 55 -8.58 12.23 -5.36
N SER A 56 -8.12 10.97 -5.32
CA SER A 56 -6.75 10.62 -4.97
C SER A 56 -5.85 10.50 -6.19
N GLU A 57 -4.53 10.52 -5.96
CA GLU A 57 -3.58 10.26 -7.03
C GLU A 57 -3.54 8.77 -7.38
N ILE A 58 -3.33 8.48 -8.66
CA ILE A 58 -3.29 7.11 -9.17
C ILE A 58 -1.85 6.73 -9.51
N ALA A 59 -1.32 5.73 -8.81
CA ALA A 59 -0.09 5.06 -9.18
C ALA A 59 -0.34 4.09 -10.34
N LEU A 60 0.09 4.48 -11.54
CA LEU A 60 -0.14 3.72 -12.77
C LEU A 60 0.72 2.45 -12.83
N ILE A 61 0.11 1.34 -13.25
CA ILE A 61 0.83 0.08 -13.48
C ILE A 61 1.52 0.12 -14.86
N THR A 62 2.72 0.69 -14.89
CA THR A 62 3.54 0.79 -16.11
C THR A 62 4.45 -0.43 -16.29
N ARG A 63 5.14 -0.52 -17.44
CA ARG A 63 6.18 -1.53 -17.66
C ARG A 63 7.31 -1.43 -16.62
N LYS A 64 7.65 -0.23 -16.14
CA LYS A 64 8.66 -0.04 -15.10
C LYS A 64 8.21 -0.68 -13.79
N VAL A 65 6.95 -0.49 -13.41
CA VAL A 65 6.34 -1.13 -12.22
C VAL A 65 6.38 -2.64 -12.34
N VAL A 66 5.95 -3.19 -13.48
CA VAL A 66 5.97 -4.64 -13.72
C VAL A 66 7.41 -5.19 -13.66
N ASN A 67 8.39 -4.47 -14.21
CA ASN A 67 9.78 -4.91 -14.17
C ASN A 67 10.35 -4.88 -12.74
N LEU A 68 10.12 -3.80 -11.99
CA LEU A 68 10.57 -3.71 -10.60
C LEU A 68 9.92 -4.79 -9.72
N ALA A 69 8.63 -5.06 -9.91
CA ALA A 69 7.92 -6.14 -9.22
C ALA A 69 8.52 -7.53 -9.53
N LYS A 70 8.93 -7.77 -10.79
CA LYS A 70 9.66 -9.01 -11.15
C LYS A 70 11.02 -9.08 -10.47
N THR A 71 11.72 -7.96 -10.35
CA THR A 71 13.02 -7.90 -9.67
C THR A 71 12.91 -8.30 -8.19
N TYR A 72 11.87 -7.88 -7.48
CA TYR A 72 11.63 -8.34 -6.11
C TYR A 72 11.53 -9.88 -6.00
N ILE A 73 10.88 -10.51 -6.98
CA ILE A 73 10.73 -11.97 -7.03
C ILE A 73 12.07 -12.63 -7.39
N SER A 74 12.78 -12.13 -8.40
CA SER A 74 14.06 -12.71 -8.82
C SER A 74 15.16 -12.57 -7.77
N GLU A 75 15.14 -11.50 -6.96
CA GLU A 75 16.04 -11.33 -5.82
C GLU A 75 15.59 -12.10 -4.56
N GLY A 76 14.49 -12.85 -4.64
CA GLY A 76 14.03 -13.70 -3.54
C GLY A 76 13.39 -12.96 -2.36
N VAL A 77 13.01 -11.69 -2.53
CA VAL A 77 12.34 -10.91 -1.48
C VAL A 77 10.97 -11.51 -1.15
N ILE A 78 10.26 -11.96 -2.17
CA ILE A 78 8.92 -12.53 -2.05
C ILE A 78 8.64 -13.51 -3.19
N GLY A 79 7.87 -14.56 -2.91
CA GLY A 79 7.49 -15.55 -3.92
C GLY A 79 6.47 -15.03 -4.93
N LYS A 80 6.52 -15.57 -6.16
CA LYS A 80 5.64 -15.23 -7.30
C LYS A 80 4.14 -15.26 -6.99
N LYS A 81 3.71 -16.06 -6.00
CA LYS A 81 2.31 -16.16 -5.56
C LYS A 81 1.73 -14.85 -5.01
N HIS A 82 2.59 -13.89 -4.65
CA HIS A 82 2.21 -12.58 -4.13
C HIS A 82 2.47 -11.47 -5.14
N TRP A 83 2.22 -11.75 -6.41
CA TRP A 83 2.47 -10.82 -7.51
C TRP A 83 1.79 -9.46 -7.31
N VAL A 84 0.56 -9.47 -6.81
CA VAL A 84 -0.22 -8.25 -6.56
C VAL A 84 0.44 -7.36 -5.50
N ASP A 85 0.92 -7.94 -4.38
CA ASP A 85 1.68 -7.21 -3.37
C ASP A 85 2.96 -6.57 -3.97
N CYS A 86 3.65 -7.31 -4.85
CA CYS A 86 4.85 -6.79 -5.53
C CYS A 86 4.53 -5.58 -6.41
N ILE A 87 3.39 -5.63 -7.10
CA ILE A 87 2.94 -4.54 -7.97
C ILE A 87 2.60 -3.28 -7.17
N HIS A 88 1.89 -3.40 -6.05
CA HIS A 88 1.58 -2.25 -5.20
C HIS A 88 2.84 -1.59 -4.65
N ILE A 89 3.79 -2.38 -4.15
CA ILE A 89 5.06 -1.88 -3.62
C ILE A 89 5.85 -1.20 -4.74
N ALA A 90 5.98 -1.83 -5.91
CA ALA A 90 6.70 -1.24 -7.04
C ALA A 90 6.02 0.05 -7.55
N ALA A 91 4.69 0.09 -7.58
CA ALA A 91 3.93 1.27 -7.98
C ALA A 91 4.15 2.42 -7.00
N ALA A 92 4.10 2.15 -5.69
CA ALA A 92 4.37 3.13 -4.65
C ALA A 92 5.82 3.66 -4.72
N SER A 93 6.81 2.77 -4.86
CA SER A 93 8.22 3.15 -5.03
C SER A 93 8.43 4.07 -6.22
N ILE A 94 7.86 3.72 -7.38
CA ILE A 94 8.04 4.49 -8.64
C ILE A 94 7.27 5.81 -8.61
N ALA A 95 6.10 5.84 -7.97
CA ALA A 95 5.32 7.06 -7.79
C ALA A 95 5.93 8.02 -6.76
N GLY A 96 6.98 7.60 -6.03
CA GLY A 96 7.62 8.42 -5.01
C GLY A 96 6.76 8.60 -3.76
N VAL A 97 5.90 7.62 -3.46
CA VAL A 97 5.08 7.63 -2.24
C VAL A 97 6.00 7.59 -1.02
N ASN A 98 5.71 8.44 -0.02
CA ASN A 98 6.53 8.52 1.19
C ASN A 98 6.32 7.30 2.10
N VAL A 99 5.06 6.88 2.27
CA VAL A 99 4.68 5.76 3.14
C VAL A 99 3.61 4.88 2.48
N LEU A 100 3.84 3.58 2.47
CA LEU A 100 2.86 2.57 2.08
C LEU A 100 2.21 1.97 3.33
N VAL A 101 0.92 2.24 3.52
CA VAL A 101 0.15 1.76 4.67
C VAL A 101 -0.55 0.45 4.33
N SER A 102 -0.37 -0.60 5.16
CA SER A 102 -0.97 -1.92 4.91
C SER A 102 -1.24 -2.72 6.18
N TRP A 103 -2.26 -3.58 6.12
CA TRP A 103 -2.53 -4.62 7.11
C TRP A 103 -1.95 -5.99 6.73
N ASN A 104 -1.22 -6.11 5.60
CA ASN A 104 -0.60 -7.37 5.19
C ASN A 104 0.74 -7.59 5.91
N PHE A 105 0.69 -8.04 7.18
CA PHE A 105 1.86 -8.26 8.02
C PHE A 105 2.84 -9.30 7.48
N ARG A 106 2.33 -10.33 6.78
CA ARG A 106 3.18 -11.44 6.32
C ARG A 106 4.02 -11.07 5.11
N HIS A 107 3.51 -10.22 4.25
CA HIS A 107 4.11 -10.01 2.93
C HIS A 107 4.54 -8.58 2.67
N VAL A 108 3.88 -7.60 3.27
CA VAL A 108 4.16 -6.18 3.06
C VAL A 108 4.89 -5.60 4.27
N VAL A 109 4.30 -5.70 5.48
CA VAL A 109 4.85 -5.07 6.70
C VAL A 109 5.93 -5.92 7.39
N ASN A 110 6.35 -7.04 6.79
CA ASN A 110 7.40 -7.86 7.37
C ASN A 110 8.77 -7.17 7.25
N ARG A 111 9.43 -6.89 8.39
CA ARG A 111 10.73 -6.18 8.44
C ARG A 111 11.78 -6.70 7.45
N ASN A 112 11.97 -8.03 7.36
CA ASN A 112 12.97 -8.60 6.47
C ASN A 112 12.62 -8.37 4.99
N ARG A 113 11.33 -8.36 4.67
CA ARG A 113 10.84 -8.04 3.33
C ARG A 113 10.95 -6.57 3.01
N ILE A 114 10.60 -5.67 3.95
CA ILE A 114 10.77 -4.22 3.81
C ILE A 114 12.24 -3.91 3.45
N LEU A 115 13.19 -4.49 4.18
CA LEU A 115 14.62 -4.36 3.87
C LEU A 115 14.96 -4.92 2.48
N GLY A 116 14.39 -6.06 2.09
CA GLY A 116 14.59 -6.63 0.76
C GLY A 116 14.03 -5.75 -0.36
N TYR A 117 12.81 -5.22 -0.21
CA TYR A 117 12.19 -4.32 -1.17
C TYR A 117 13.02 -3.06 -1.34
N ASN A 118 13.42 -2.43 -0.23
CA ASN A 118 14.19 -1.20 -0.27
C ASN A 118 15.60 -1.40 -0.82
N ARG A 119 16.25 -2.53 -0.52
CA ARG A 119 17.52 -2.88 -1.18
C ARG A 119 17.36 -2.98 -2.71
N VAL A 120 16.28 -3.58 -3.19
CA VAL A 120 15.98 -3.65 -4.63
C VAL A 120 15.67 -2.26 -5.19
N ASN A 121 14.88 -1.45 -4.49
CA ASN A 121 14.56 -0.07 -4.87
C ASN A 121 15.83 0.76 -5.07
N GLU A 122 16.71 0.77 -4.07
CA GLU A 122 17.97 1.53 -4.07
C GLU A 122 18.87 1.13 -5.24
N LYS A 123 19.05 -0.19 -5.47
CA LYS A 123 19.82 -0.71 -6.62
C LYS A 123 19.28 -0.25 -7.97
N ASN A 124 17.99 0.04 -8.06
CA ASN A 124 17.32 0.49 -9.28
C ASN A 124 17.10 2.01 -9.32
N GLY A 125 17.67 2.76 -8.36
CA GLY A 125 17.62 4.23 -8.32
C GLY A 125 16.29 4.79 -7.80
N TYR A 126 15.50 4.00 -7.09
CA TYR A 126 14.26 4.44 -6.44
C TYR A 126 14.49 4.77 -4.97
N SER A 127 13.70 5.70 -4.45
CA SER A 127 13.72 6.07 -3.03
C SER A 127 13.33 4.89 -2.12
N VAL A 128 13.82 4.93 -0.89
CA VAL A 128 13.35 4.06 0.18
C VAL A 128 11.86 4.34 0.42
N LEU A 129 11.06 3.29 0.36
CA LEU A 129 9.64 3.33 0.67
C LEU A 129 9.47 2.95 2.14
N ASP A 130 8.94 3.85 2.95
CA ASP A 130 8.51 3.47 4.31
C ASP A 130 7.24 2.60 4.19
N ILE A 131 7.17 1.54 4.97
CA ILE A 131 6.06 0.58 4.92
C ILE A 131 5.62 0.30 6.35
N ARG A 132 4.38 0.66 6.66
CA ARG A 132 3.85 0.73 8.02
C ARG A 132 2.43 0.22 8.12
N THR A 133 2.03 -0.11 9.35
CA THR A 133 0.61 -0.23 9.70
C THR A 133 -0.03 1.14 9.93
N PRO A 134 -1.37 1.26 9.85
CA PRO A 134 -2.07 2.52 10.12
C PRO A 134 -1.72 3.14 11.47
N GLY A 135 -1.68 2.35 12.55
CA GLY A 135 -1.37 2.86 13.90
C GLY A 135 0.06 3.38 14.05
N GLU A 136 1.01 2.95 13.21
CA GLU A 136 2.40 3.40 13.23
C GLU A 136 2.62 4.74 12.52
N VAL A 137 1.67 5.19 11.71
CA VAL A 137 1.79 6.47 10.96
C VAL A 137 0.98 7.60 11.58
N LEU A 138 0.17 7.32 12.61
CA LEU A 138 -0.63 8.32 13.28
C LEU A 138 0.25 9.37 13.97
N ASN A 139 -0.21 10.62 13.94
CA ASN A 139 0.38 11.71 14.68
C ASN A 139 -0.18 11.71 16.10
N TYR A 140 0.55 11.07 17.01
CA TYR A 140 0.29 11.24 18.44
C TYR A 140 0.77 12.63 18.86
N GLY A 141 -0.16 13.58 18.89
CA GLY A 141 0.06 14.93 19.44
C GLY A 141 0.41 14.92 20.92
#